data_AF-A0A1I2W2U4-F1
#
_entry.id   AF-A0A1I2W2U4-F1
#
_cell.length_a   1.000
_cell.length_b   1.000
_cell.length_c   1.000
_cell.angle_alpha   90.00
_cell.angle_beta   90.00
_cell.angle_gamma   90.00
#
_symmetry.space_group_name_H-M   'P 1'
#
loop_
_entity.id
_entity.type
_entity.pdbx_description
1 polymer ?
#
loop_
_entity_poly.entity_id
_entity_poly.type
_entity_poly.pdbx_seq_one_letter_code
_entity_poly.pdbx_strand_id
1 'polypeptide(L)' 'MKKLSLEMLRLTSEDVLGSSQMKSIVGGGSFRCVCYNSKGSWTGTYSDQATAEAAGGGHCESGIAQCTEINQ' A
#
# COMPACT_ATOMS: atom_id res chain seq x y z
N MET A 1 -34.55 7.48 -31.33
CA MET A 1 -33.21 7.22 -30.78
C MET A 1 -32.91 8.29 -29.74
N LYS A 2 -32.96 7.95 -28.45
CA LYS A 2 -32.75 8.92 -27.36
C LYS A 2 -31.23 9.09 -27.16
N LYS A 3 -30.73 10.32 -27.37
CA LYS A 3 -29.36 10.74 -27.06
C LYS A 3 -29.10 10.45 -25.57
N LEU A 4 -28.20 9.52 -25.28
CA LEU A 4 -27.65 9.34 -23.93
C LEU A 4 -26.68 10.50 -23.68
N SER A 5 -27.05 11.41 -22.76
CA SER A 5 -26.17 12.47 -22.26
C SER A 5 -24.94 11.82 -21.65
N LEU A 6 -23.78 12.11 -22.26
CA LEU A 6 -22.45 11.64 -21.86
C LEU A 6 -21.93 12.48 -20.68
N GLU A 7 -22.75 12.66 -19.64
CA GLU A 7 -22.52 13.62 -18.56
C GLU A 7 -22.40 12.96 -17.17
N MET A 8 -22.04 11.68 -17.10
CA MET A 8 -21.83 11.00 -15.81
C MET A 8 -20.63 10.03 -15.80
N LEU A 9 -19.48 10.53 -16.23
CA LEU A 9 -18.17 10.03 -15.78
C LEU A 9 -17.34 11.19 -15.24
N ARG A 10 -17.98 12.06 -14.44
CA ARG A 10 -17.24 12.89 -13.49
C ARG A 10 -16.93 12.01 -12.29
N LEU A 11 -15.85 11.23 -12.39
CA LEU A 11 -15.15 10.72 -11.23
C LEU A 11 -14.70 11.95 -10.45
N THR A 12 -15.52 12.37 -9.50
CA THR A 12 -15.14 13.36 -8.49
C THR A 12 -13.85 12.86 -7.86
N SER A 13 -12.80 13.66 -7.90
CA SER A 13 -11.46 13.36 -7.36
C SER A 13 -11.41 13.11 -5.84
N GLU A 14 -12.56 12.77 -5.24
CA GLU A 14 -12.76 12.41 -3.85
C GLU A 14 -12.67 10.89 -3.64
N ASP A 15 -12.49 10.10 -4.71
CA ASP A 15 -12.08 8.68 -4.64
C ASP A 15 -10.61 8.53 -4.23
N VAL A 16 -10.20 9.21 -3.15
CA VAL A 16 -9.18 8.65 -2.28
C VAL A 16 -9.87 7.49 -1.58
N LEU A 17 -9.98 6.36 -2.28
CA LEU A 17 -10.26 5.07 -1.67
C LEU A 17 -9.34 5.00 -0.46
N GLY A 18 -9.91 5.16 0.74
CA GLY A 18 -9.14 5.11 1.96
C GLY A 18 -8.30 3.83 1.93
N SER A 19 -7.11 3.85 2.51
CA SER A 19 -6.20 2.69 2.55
C SER A 19 -6.93 1.36 2.88
N SER A 20 -8.00 1.41 3.66
CA SER A 20 -8.91 0.31 3.98
C SER A 20 -9.78 -0.22 2.81
N GLN A 21 -10.22 0.61 1.86
CA GLN A 21 -10.99 0.16 0.68
C GLN A 21 -10.08 -0.39 -0.43
N MET A 22 -8.88 0.17 -0.60
CA MET A 22 -7.85 -0.44 -1.45
C MET A 22 -7.41 -1.80 -0.91
N LYS A 23 -7.46 -2.02 0.42
CA LYS A 23 -7.18 -3.31 1.08
C LYS A 23 -8.01 -4.46 0.51
N SER A 24 -9.29 -4.22 0.20
CA SER A 24 -10.21 -5.24 -0.35
C SER A 24 -10.10 -5.42 -1.87
N ILE A 25 -9.57 -4.42 -2.59
CA ILE A 25 -9.51 -4.41 -4.07
C ILE A 25 -8.14 -4.89 -4.58
N VAL A 26 -7.05 -4.61 -3.86
CA VAL A 26 -5.66 -4.86 -4.32
C VAL A 26 -5.11 -6.22 -3.84
N GLY A 27 -5.72 -6.85 -2.82
CA GLY A 27 -5.23 -8.14 -2.31
C GLY A 27 -3.90 -8.03 -1.56
N GLY A 28 -3.70 -6.95 -0.81
CA GLY A 28 -2.48 -6.71 -0.05
C GLY A 28 -2.52 -7.25 1.39
N GLY A 29 -1.40 -7.81 1.83
CA GLY A 29 -1.17 -8.26 3.20
C GLY A 29 -0.73 -7.14 4.14
N SER A 30 -0.90 -7.35 5.45
CA SER A 30 -0.22 -6.53 6.45
C SER A 30 1.17 -7.09 6.69
N PHE A 31 2.21 -6.24 6.63
CA PHE A 31 3.60 -6.66 6.82
C PHE A 31 4.22 -5.94 8.00
N ARG A 32 4.98 -6.69 8.79
CA ARG A 32 5.90 -6.15 9.80
C ARG A 32 7.30 -6.11 9.20
N CYS A 33 7.89 -4.92 9.18
CA CYS A 33 9.21 -4.67 8.64
C CYS A 33 10.20 -4.29 9.74
N VAL A 34 11.44 -4.77 9.61
CA VAL A 34 12.55 -4.46 10.51
C VAL A 34 13.77 -4.09 9.66
N CYS A 35 14.48 -3.06 10.08
CA CYS A 35 15.73 -2.67 9.44
C CYS A 35 16.87 -3.58 9.92
N TYR A 36 17.50 -4.29 8.98
CA TYR A 36 18.76 -4.99 9.19
C TYR A 36 19.93 -4.03 8.98
N ASN A 37 20.97 -4.10 9.83
CA ASN A 37 22.12 -3.17 9.87
C ASN A 37 21.76 -1.69 10.14
N SER A 38 20.54 -1.39 10.56
CA SER A 38 20.12 -0.06 11.02
C SER A 38 19.09 -0.20 12.14
N LYS A 39 18.62 0.91 12.70
CA LYS A 39 17.60 0.93 13.75
C LYS A 39 16.28 1.38 13.14
N GLY A 40 15.25 0.55 13.28
CA GLY A 40 13.91 0.89 12.85
C GLY A 40 13.04 -0.34 12.65
N SER A 41 11.75 -0.18 12.93
CA SER A 41 10.74 -1.16 12.56
C SER A 41 9.42 -0.43 12.36
N TRP A 42 8.63 -0.89 11.39
CA TRP A 42 7.31 -0.36 11.15
C TRP A 42 6.37 -1.48 10.71
N THR A 43 5.09 -1.17 10.66
CA THR A 43 4.07 -2.05 10.09
C THR A 43 3.35 -1.26 9.02
N GLY A 44 3.14 -1.88 7.87
CA GLY A 44 2.46 -1.27 6.74
C GLY A 44 1.63 -2.29 5.98
N THR A 45 0.74 -1.80 5.14
CA THR A 45 -0.03 -2.64 4.22
C THR A 45 0.61 -2.53 2.85
N TYR A 46 0.96 -3.65 2.25
CA TYR A 46 1.64 -3.72 0.96
C TYR A 46 1.00 -4.81 0.11
N SER A 47 1.13 -4.71 -1.21
CA SER A 47 0.64 -5.74 -2.14
C SER A 47 1.34 -7.09 -1.95
N ASP A 48 2.62 -7.06 -1.56
CA ASP A 48 3.50 -8.21 -1.47
C ASP A 48 4.76 -7.86 -0.65
N GLN A 49 5.56 -8.87 -0.32
CA GLN A 49 6.77 -8.70 0.48
C GLN A 49 7.83 -7.82 -0.22
N ALA A 50 8.02 -7.95 -1.53
CA ALA A 50 9.04 -7.19 -2.24
C ALA A 50 8.71 -5.68 -2.23
N THR A 51 7.43 -5.33 -2.40
CA THR A 51 6.96 -3.96 -2.26
C THR A 51 7.16 -3.42 -0.84
N ALA A 52 6.92 -4.25 0.18
CA ALA A 52 7.17 -3.88 1.58
C ALA A 52 8.66 -3.61 1.86
N GLU A 53 9.56 -4.46 1.34
CA GLU A 53 11.01 -4.29 1.49
C GLU A 53 11.54 -3.10 0.69
N ALA A 54 10.98 -2.82 -0.49
CA ALA A 54 11.33 -1.65 -1.29
C ALA A 54 10.99 -0.32 -0.58
N ALA A 55 9.94 -0.30 0.26
CA ALA A 55 9.63 0.86 1.10
C ALA A 55 10.72 1.14 2.17
N GLY A 56 11.61 0.19 2.40
CA GLY A 56 12.74 0.27 3.31
C GLY A 56 13.64 1.48 3.14
N GLY A 57 13.82 1.98 1.91
CA GLY A 57 14.71 3.12 1.65
C GLY A 57 14.34 4.40 2.41
N GLY A 58 13.07 4.57 2.79
CA GLY A 58 12.60 5.71 3.59
C GLY A 58 12.62 5.49 5.10
N HIS A 59 12.76 4.24 5.56
CA HIS A 59 12.68 3.86 6.98
C HIS A 59 14.01 3.36 7.55
N CYS A 60 14.83 2.73 6.70
CA CYS A 60 16.10 2.14 7.05
C CYS A 60 17.22 2.96 6.41
N GLU A 61 17.59 4.07 7.05
CA GLU A 61 18.60 5.05 6.60
C GLU A 61 19.67 4.47 5.65
N SER A 62 20.50 3.55 6.18
CA SER A 62 21.50 2.77 5.43
C SER A 62 21.28 1.27 5.57
N GLY A 63 20.13 0.87 6.13
CA GLY A 63 19.81 -0.52 6.43
C GLY A 63 18.99 -1.16 5.31
N ILE A 64 18.90 -2.49 5.35
CA ILE A 64 18.03 -3.25 4.46
C ILE A 64 16.74 -3.55 5.20
N ALA A 65 15.60 -3.26 4.60
CA ALA A 65 14.33 -3.67 5.17
C ALA A 65 14.10 -5.16 4.94
N GLN A 66 13.76 -5.87 6.01
CA GLN A 66 13.23 -7.22 5.93
C GLN A 66 11.80 -7.20 6.43
N CYS A 67 10.87 -7.60 5.58
CA CYS A 67 9.45 -7.56 5.87
C CYS A 67 8.86 -8.95 5.88
N THR A 68 7.93 -9.20 6.80
CA THR A 68 7.21 -10.47 6.90
C THR A 68 5.73 -10.19 6.99
N GLU A 69 4.94 -10.91 6.20
CA GLU A 69 3.49 -10.84 6.27
C GLU A 69 3.02 -11.31 7.65
N ILE A 70 2.19 -10.50 8.28
CA ILE A 70 1.52 -10.82 9.53
C ILE A 70 0.06 -11.13 9.21
N ASN A 71 -0.27 -12.41 9.21
CA ASN A 71 -1.66 -12.85 9.23
C ASN A 71 -2.24 -12.48 10.59
N GLN A 72 -3.15 -11.52 10.63
CA GLN A 72 -3.96 -11.23 11.82
C GLN A 72 -5.13 -12.20 11.93
#